data_AF-A0A9P6DGN6-F1
#
_entry.id   AF-A0A9P6DGN6-F1
#
_cell.length_a   1.000
_cell.length_b   1.000
_cell.length_c   1.000
_cell.angle_alpha   90.00
_cell.angle_beta   90.00
_cell.angle_gamma   90.00
#
_symmetry.space_group_name_H-M   'P 1'
#
loop_
_entity.id
_entity.type
_entity.pdbx_description
1 polymer ?
#
loop_
_entity_poly.entity_id
_entity_poly.type
_entity_poly.pdbx_seq_one_letter_code
_entity_poly.pdbx_strand_id
1 'polypeptide(L)'
;LQAYINMRMYAGLQVHTDDTITAGWLAVQTFSSLIKVIPKNWNFPKNHLYVHLFDDIVAKGVTRNYNTKPSKQMHRRIQKTYFTTNFKDIAPQVNVIVLCSH
;
A
#
# COMPACT_ATOMS: atom_id res chain seq x y z
N LEU A 1 -18.93 2.27 11.34
CA LEU A 1 -18.62 1.06 12.15
C LEU A 1 -17.40 1.34 13.02
N GLN A 2 -17.57 1.40 14.35
CA GLN A 2 -16.48 1.59 15.31
C GLN A 2 -15.45 0.44 15.24
N ALA A 3 -15.89 -0.81 15.05
CA ALA A 3 -15.01 -1.97 14.91
C ALA A 3 -14.00 -1.84 13.75
N TYR A 4 -14.40 -1.25 12.63
CA TYR A 4 -13.49 -0.99 11.51
C TYR A 4 -12.39 0.02 11.88
N ILE A 5 -12.76 1.08 12.63
CA ILE A 5 -11.80 2.09 13.08
C ILE A 5 -10.82 1.46 14.07
N ASN A 6 -11.30 0.65 15.02
CA ASN A 6 -10.46 -0.03 16.01
C ASN A 6 -9.46 -0.99 15.33
N MET A 7 -9.94 -1.83 14.40
CA MET A 7 -9.06 -2.72 13.62
C MET A 7 -7.96 -1.93 12.90
N ARG A 8 -8.32 -0.81 12.26
CA ARG A 8 -7.35 0.04 11.56
C ARG A 8 -6.40 0.80 12.48
N MET A 9 -6.86 1.16 13.67
CA MET A 9 -6.05 1.80 14.69
C MET A 9 -4.91 0.87 15.09
N TYR A 10 -5.23 -0.38 15.45
CA TYR A 10 -4.22 -1.39 15.79
C TYR A 10 -3.26 -1.66 14.63
N ALA A 11 -3.76 -1.86 13.42
CA ALA A 11 -2.91 -2.11 12.24
C ALA A 11 -2.03 -0.92 11.82
N GLY A 12 -2.32 0.27 12.33
CA GLY A 12 -1.58 1.51 12.06
C GLY A 12 -0.46 1.79 13.07
N LEU A 13 -0.31 0.97 14.11
CA LEU A 13 0.77 1.12 15.07
C LEU A 13 2.14 0.95 14.41
N GLN A 14 3.11 1.73 14.86
CA GLN A 14 4.48 1.66 14.35
C GLN A 14 5.31 0.59 15.07
N VAL A 15 4.88 0.22 16.28
CA VAL A 15 5.50 -0.80 17.11
C VAL A 15 4.38 -1.71 17.58
N HIS A 16 4.56 -3.00 17.37
CA HIS A 16 3.63 -4.03 17.79
C HIS A 16 4.26 -4.85 18.92
N THR A 17 3.51 -5.00 20.00
CA THR A 17 3.74 -5.98 21.06
C THR A 17 2.76 -7.14 20.90
N ASP A 18 3.03 -8.27 21.56
CA ASP A 18 2.12 -9.43 21.57
C ASP A 18 0.71 -9.05 22.01
N ASP A 19 0.57 -8.14 22.99
CA ASP A 19 -0.71 -7.60 23.44
C ASP A 19 -1.45 -6.86 22.33
N THR A 20 -0.75 -5.94 21.64
CA THR A 20 -1.38 -5.15 20.56
C THR A 20 -1.71 -6.00 19.33
N ILE A 21 -0.92 -7.05 19.07
CA ILE A 21 -1.21 -8.03 18.01
C ILE A 21 -2.48 -8.78 18.39
N THR A 22 -2.54 -9.34 19.59
CA THR A 22 -3.69 -10.08 20.12
C THR A 22 -4.97 -9.23 20.11
N ALA A 23 -4.89 -7.97 20.56
CA ALA A 23 -6.01 -7.03 20.51
C ALA A 23 -6.43 -6.72 19.06
N GLY A 24 -5.47 -6.63 18.15
CA GLY A 24 -5.70 -6.50 16.72
C GLY A 24 -6.47 -7.67 16.12
N TRP A 25 -6.08 -8.90 16.43
CA TRP A 25 -6.79 -10.12 16.04
C TRP A 25 -8.25 -10.12 16.53
N LEU A 26 -8.48 -9.75 17.79
CA LEU A 26 -9.84 -9.61 18.34
C LEU A 26 -10.65 -8.53 17.61
N ALA A 27 -10.02 -7.41 17.26
CA ALA A 27 -10.67 -6.34 16.49
C ALA A 27 -11.07 -6.81 15.08
N VAL A 28 -10.24 -7.61 14.39
CA VAL A 28 -10.60 -8.24 13.10
C VAL A 28 -11.79 -9.18 13.25
N GLN A 29 -11.78 -10.04 14.27
CA GLN A 29 -12.90 -10.97 14.53
C GLN A 29 -14.20 -10.22 14.81
N THR A 30 -14.15 -9.17 15.63
CA THR A 30 -15.30 -8.31 15.94
C THR A 30 -15.82 -7.60 14.70
N PHE A 31 -14.93 -7.08 13.85
CA PHE A 31 -15.34 -6.47 12.59
C PHE A 31 -15.99 -7.51 11.65
N SER A 32 -15.40 -8.70 11.54
CA SER A 32 -15.89 -9.80 10.69
C SER A 32 -17.29 -10.27 11.10
N SER A 33 -17.56 -10.40 12.40
CA SER A 33 -18.89 -10.78 12.88
C SER A 33 -19.94 -9.70 12.61
N LEU A 34 -19.59 -8.42 12.80
CA LEU A 34 -20.50 -7.30 12.58
C LEU A 34 -20.81 -7.03 11.11
N ILE A 35 -19.90 -7.31 10.17
CA ILE A 35 -20.21 -7.13 8.75
C ILE A 35 -21.10 -8.26 8.21
N LYS A 36 -21.01 -9.48 8.77
CA LYS A 36 -21.83 -10.63 8.35
C LYS A 36 -23.32 -10.40 8.54
N VAL A 37 -23.73 -9.60 9.53
CA VAL A 37 -25.16 -9.27 9.76
C VAL A 37 -25.69 -8.24 8.76
N ILE A 38 -24.82 -7.58 7.99
CA ILE A 38 -25.22 -6.61 6.98
C ILE A 38 -25.46 -7.39 5.67
N PRO A 39 -26.66 -7.32 5.08
CA PRO A 39 -27.01 -8.06 3.87
C PRO A 39 -26.32 -7.47 2.63
N LYS A 40 -25.03 -7.78 2.49
CA LYS A 40 -24.17 -7.34 1.40
C LYS A 40 -23.17 -8.46 1.07
N ASN A 41 -22.77 -8.54 -0.19
CA ASN A 41 -21.66 -9.41 -0.57
C ASN A 41 -20.33 -8.83 -0.08
N TRP A 42 -19.75 -9.45 0.95
CA TRP A 42 -18.44 -9.10 1.52
C TRP A 42 -17.28 -9.91 0.92
N ASN A 43 -17.54 -10.75 -0.08
CA ASN A 43 -16.52 -11.50 -0.79
C ASN A 43 -15.85 -10.65 -1.89
N PHE A 44 -15.01 -9.71 -1.47
CA PHE A 44 -14.16 -8.93 -2.38
C PHE A 44 -12.70 -8.93 -1.89
N PRO A 45 -11.71 -8.84 -2.80
CA PRO A 45 -10.30 -9.04 -2.45
C PRO A 45 -9.82 -8.18 -1.28
N LYS A 46 -10.28 -6.92 -1.22
CA LYS A 46 -9.88 -5.99 -0.17
C LYS A 46 -10.42 -6.35 1.22
N ASN A 47 -11.54 -7.06 1.32
CA ASN A 47 -12.03 -7.58 2.60
C ASN A 47 -11.16 -8.74 3.09
N HIS A 48 -10.75 -9.62 2.17
CA HIS A 48 -9.89 -10.76 2.46
C HIS A 48 -8.51 -10.33 3.01
N LEU A 49 -8.00 -9.18 2.56
CA LEU A 49 -6.77 -8.59 3.12
C LEU A 49 -6.88 -8.31 4.62
N TYR A 50 -8.07 -7.98 5.13
CA TYR A 50 -8.22 -7.73 6.56
C TYR A 50 -8.18 -9.01 7.40
N VAL A 51 -8.53 -10.15 6.81
CA VAL A 51 -8.47 -11.46 7.49
C VAL A 51 -7.02 -11.83 7.82
N HIS A 52 -6.09 -11.56 6.91
CA HIS A 52 -4.66 -11.84 7.09
C HIS A 52 -3.85 -10.66 7.60
N LEU A 53 -4.51 -9.58 8.02
CA LEU A 53 -3.83 -8.32 8.32
C LEU A 53 -2.78 -8.48 9.41
N PHE A 54 -3.10 -9.22 10.48
CA PHE A 54 -2.19 -9.42 11.59
C PHE A 54 -1.19 -10.56 11.37
N ASP A 55 -1.52 -11.57 10.55
CA ASP A 55 -0.52 -12.53 10.02
C ASP A 55 0.59 -11.80 9.26
N ASP A 56 0.18 -10.89 8.37
CA ASP A 56 1.09 -10.07 7.58
C ASP A 56 1.93 -9.14 8.45
N ILE A 57 1.36 -8.57 9.52
CA ILE A 57 2.09 -7.74 10.48
C ILE A 57 3.12 -8.56 11.24
N VAL A 58 2.78 -9.78 11.68
CA VAL A 58 3.73 -10.67 12.36
C VAL A 58 4.89 -11.05 11.42
N ALA A 59 4.59 -11.37 10.15
CA ALA A 59 5.61 -11.77 9.18
C ALA A 59 6.48 -10.61 8.66
N LYS A 60 5.90 -9.40 8.53
CA LYS A 60 6.55 -8.25 7.85
C LYS A 60 6.89 -7.10 8.81
N GLY A 61 6.54 -7.21 10.08
CA GLY A 61 6.72 -6.22 11.14
C GLY A 61 5.65 -5.13 11.16
N VAL A 62 5.50 -4.35 10.09
CA VAL A 62 4.56 -3.21 10.05
C VAL A 62 3.96 -2.98 8.66
N THR A 63 2.74 -2.43 8.63
CA THR A 63 2.01 -2.13 7.37
C THR A 63 2.66 -1.02 6.53
N ARG A 64 3.54 -0.20 7.12
CA ARG A 64 4.17 0.94 6.44
C ARG A 64 5.23 0.52 5.43
N ASN A 65 6.01 -0.51 5.70
CA ASN A 65 7.25 -0.77 4.96
C ASN A 65 7.01 -1.26 3.54
N TYR A 66 5.95 -2.03 3.32
CA TYR A 66 5.67 -2.69 2.05
C TYR A 66 4.50 -2.07 1.28
N ASN A 67 4.27 -0.76 1.47
CA ASN A 67 3.19 -0.07 0.77
C ASN A 67 3.62 0.51 -0.59
N THR A 68 2.66 0.77 -1.47
CA THR A 68 2.88 1.29 -2.82
C THR A 68 3.00 2.82 -2.88
N LYS A 69 3.05 3.53 -1.75
CA LYS A 69 3.09 5.01 -1.75
C LYS A 69 4.36 5.56 -2.38
N PRO A 70 5.58 5.02 -2.13
CA PRO A 70 6.79 5.52 -2.76
C PRO A 70 6.73 5.44 -4.29
N SER A 71 6.33 4.27 -4.83
CA SER A 71 6.24 4.08 -6.28
C SER A 71 5.16 4.96 -6.92
N LYS A 72 4.02 5.18 -6.25
CA LYS A 72 2.98 6.13 -6.70
C LYS A 72 3.50 7.57 -6.76
N GLN A 73 4.27 8.00 -5.76
CA GLN A 73 4.87 9.34 -5.77
C GLN A 73 5.90 9.46 -6.90
N MET A 74 6.74 8.44 -7.10
CA MET A 74 7.71 8.38 -8.19
C MET A 74 7.01 8.47 -9.55
N HIS A 75 5.96 7.69 -9.79
CA HIS A 75 5.23 7.71 -11.06
C HIS A 75 4.67 9.10 -11.38
N ARG A 76 4.13 9.82 -10.38
CA ARG A 76 3.69 11.21 -10.57
C ARG A 76 4.84 12.13 -10.99
N ARG A 77 6.03 11.97 -10.43
CA ARG A 77 7.21 12.77 -10.82
C ARG A 77 7.65 12.45 -12.24
N ILE A 78 7.74 11.16 -12.58
CA ILE A 78 8.07 10.69 -13.93
C ILE A 78 7.08 11.26 -14.94
N GLN A 79 5.78 11.20 -14.66
CA GLN A 79 4.75 11.75 -15.53
C GLN A 79 4.94 13.25 -15.76
N LYS A 80 5.25 14.02 -14.72
CA LYS A 80 5.54 15.46 -14.86
C LYS A 80 6.77 15.72 -15.71
N THR A 81 7.86 14.97 -15.48
CA THR A 81 9.08 15.09 -16.28
C THR A 81 8.84 14.72 -17.73
N TYR A 82 8.08 13.65 -17.99
CA TYR A 82 7.68 13.26 -19.34
C TYR A 82 6.99 14.41 -20.08
N PHE A 83 6.10 15.16 -19.42
CA PHE A 83 5.44 16.33 -20.02
C PHE A 83 6.37 17.52 -20.32
N THR A 84 7.59 17.53 -19.79
CA THR A 84 8.62 18.52 -20.13
C THR A 84 9.55 18.09 -21.25
N THR A 85 9.37 16.88 -21.80
CA THR A 85 10.18 16.36 -22.91
C THR A 85 9.66 16.82 -24.27
N ASN A 86 10.45 16.58 -25.32
CA ASN A 86 10.05 16.85 -26.70
C ASN A 86 9.11 15.77 -27.30
N PHE A 87 8.72 14.74 -26.52
CA PHE A 87 7.88 13.60 -26.92
C PHE A 87 8.33 12.86 -28.19
N LYS A 88 9.59 13.03 -28.61
CA LYS A 88 10.14 12.39 -29.81
C LYS A 88 10.85 11.10 -29.44
N ASP A 89 10.97 10.23 -30.42
CA ASP A 89 11.73 8.98 -30.29
C ASP A 89 13.16 9.30 -29.82
N ILE A 90 13.59 8.61 -28.78
CA ILE A 90 14.88 8.85 -28.11
C ILE A 90 16.01 8.19 -28.90
N ALA A 91 15.75 7.08 -29.61
CA ALA A 91 16.78 6.32 -30.29
C ALA A 91 17.59 7.14 -31.33
N PRO A 92 16.99 8.01 -32.17
CA PRO A 92 17.75 8.91 -33.05
C PRO A 92 18.48 10.06 -32.33
N GLN A 93 18.09 10.42 -31.10
CA GLN A 93 18.63 11.58 -30.38
C GLN A 93 19.95 11.28 -29.66
N VAL A 94 20.18 10.01 -29.30
CA VAL A 94 21.41 9.57 -28.60
C VAL A 94 22.61 9.47 -29.55
N ASN A 95 22.39 9.44 -30.87
CA ASN A 95 23.45 9.35 -31.88
C ASN A 95 24.23 10.66 -32.12
N VAL A 96 23.88 11.75 -31.45
CA VAL A 96 24.64 13.01 -31.53
C VAL A 96 25.65 13.09 -30.39
N ILE A 97 26.61 12.16 -30.37
CA ILE A 97 27.85 12.39 -29.65
C ILE A 97 28.65 13.38 -30.50
N VAL A 98 28.53 14.67 -30.19
CA VAL A 98 29.50 15.67 -30.67
C VAL A 98 30.82 15.29 -30.02
N LEU A 99 31.69 14.61 -30.77
CA LEU A 99 33.09 14.49 -30.45
C LEU A 99 33.66 15.93 -30.51
N CYS A 100 33.63 16.63 -29.38
CA CYS A 100 34.48 17.80 -29.19
C CYS A 100 35.91 17.30 -29.10
N SER A 101 36.54 17.13 -30.27
CA SER A 101 37.99 16.98 -30.41
C SER A 101 38.64 18.29 -29.95
N HIS A 102 39.35 18.24 -28.81
CA HIS A 102 40.45 19.16 -28.50
C HIS A 102 41.71 18.66 -29.20
#